data_AF-A0A418XAU0-F1
#
_entry.id   AF-A0A418XAU0-F1
#
_cell.length_a   1.000
_cell.length_b   1.000
_cell.length_c   1.000
_cell.angle_alpha   90.00
_cell.angle_beta   90.00
_cell.angle_gamma   90.00
#
_symmetry.space_group_name_H-M   'P 1'
#
loop_
_entity.id
_entity.type
_entity.pdbx_description
1 polymer ?
#
loop_
_entity_poly.entity_id
_entity_poly.type
_entity_poly.pdbx_seq_one_letter_code
_entity_poly.pdbx_strand_id
1 'polypeptide(L)' 'MKYAKLIDEARAARELAYTPYSNFKVGAAIECKDGRVFRGCNVE' A
#
# COMPACT_ATOMS: atom_id res chain seq x y z
N MET A 1 -8.50 -4.61 11.83
CA MET A 1 -7.26 -5.40 11.70
C MET A 1 -6.24 -4.90 12.71
N LYS A 2 -5.26 -5.73 13.15
CA LYS A 2 -4.12 -5.22 13.93
C LYS A 2 -3.19 -4.42 13.03
N TYR A 3 -2.61 -3.33 13.52
CA TYR A 3 -1.74 -2.44 12.72
C TYR A 3 -0.61 -3.18 12.00
N ALA A 4 0.00 -4.20 12.62
CA ALA A 4 1.05 -5.01 12.00
C ALA A 4 0.62 -5.60 10.64
N LYS A 5 -0.57 -6.22 10.58
CA LYS A 5 -1.09 -6.76 9.33
C LYS A 5 -1.38 -5.66 8.31
N LEU A 6 -1.90 -4.50 8.73
CA LEU A 6 -2.19 -3.39 7.81
C LEU A 6 -0.91 -2.76 7.23
N ILE A 7 0.17 -2.76 8.01
CA ILE A 7 1.51 -2.37 7.55
C ILE A 7 2.04 -3.37 6.51
N ASP A 8 1.83 -4.67 6.69
CA ASP A 8 2.25 -5.68 5.71
C ASP A 8 1.48 -5.54 4.39
N GLU A 9 0.19 -5.21 4.44
CA GLU A 9 -0.61 -4.89 3.26
C GLU A 9 -0.07 -3.66 2.51
N ALA A 10 0.33 -2.60 3.24
CA ALA A 10 0.93 -1.42 2.65
C ALA A 10 2.32 -1.70 2.04
N ARG A 11 3.12 -2.57 2.67
CA ARG A 11 4.40 -3.05 2.12
C ARG A 11 4.20 -3.87 0.84
N ALA A 12 3.19 -4.72 0.80
CA ALA A 12 2.85 -5.46 -0.42
C ALA A 12 2.39 -4.52 -1.54
N ALA A 13 1.60 -3.49 -1.21
CA ALA A 13 1.17 -2.48 -2.17
C ALA A 13 2.34 -1.67 -2.75
N ARG A 14 3.33 -1.33 -1.92
CA ARG A 14 4.54 -0.58 -2.32
C ARG A 14 5.26 -1.24 -3.50
N GLU A 15 5.29 -2.57 -3.55
CA GLU A 15 6.01 -3.28 -4.63
C GLU A 15 5.40 -3.11 -6.02
N LEU A 16 4.13 -2.70 -6.08
CA LEU A 16 3.40 -2.43 -7.31
C LEU A 16 3.59 -1.00 -7.84
N ALA A 17 4.31 -0.14 -7.11
CA ALA A 17 4.51 1.25 -7.49
C ALA A 17 5.21 1.38 -8.85
N TYR A 18 4.69 2.27 -9.71
CA TYR A 18 5.30 2.62 -10.98
C TYR A 18 6.04 3.96 -10.82
N THR A 19 7.38 3.88 -10.71
CA THR A 19 8.20 5.04 -10.34
C THR A 19 9.49 5.14 -11.18
N PRO A 20 9.39 5.24 -12.51
CA PRO A 20 10.58 5.27 -13.38
C PRO A 20 11.42 6.54 -13.23
N TYR A 21 10.87 7.63 -12.68
CA TYR A 21 11.57 8.91 -12.57
C TYR A 21 12.27 9.03 -11.21
N SER A 22 11.54 8.87 -10.10
CA SER A 22 12.12 9.05 -8.77
C SER A 22 12.83 7.81 -8.24
N ASN A 23 12.49 6.62 -8.73
CA ASN A 23 12.87 5.33 -8.16
C ASN A 23 12.46 5.16 -6.67
N PHE A 24 11.50 5.95 -6.19
CA PHE A 24 11.05 5.95 -4.80
C PHE A 24 9.65 5.35 -4.66
N LYS A 25 9.59 4.07 -4.27
CA LYS A 25 8.33 3.34 -4.08
C LYS A 25 7.64 3.70 -2.75
N VAL A 26 6.36 4.06 -2.83
CA VAL A 26 5.44 4.30 -1.71
C VAL A 26 4.24 3.37 -1.81
N GLY A 27 3.84 2.79 -0.68
CA GLY A 27 2.65 1.93 -0.58
C GLY A 27 1.77 2.34 0.59
N ALA A 28 0.47 2.11 0.43
CA ALA A 28 -0.57 2.39 1.41
C ALA A 28 -1.59 1.25 1.45
N ALA A 29 -2.21 1.08 2.61
CA ALA A 29 -3.34 0.18 2.78
C ALA A 29 -4.39 0.86 3.67
N ILE A 30 -5.66 0.72 3.29
CA ILE A 30 -6.81 1.27 4.01
C ILE A 30 -7.76 0.12 4.33
N GLU A 31 -8.12 -0.02 5.61
CA GLU A 31 -9.16 -0.93 6.06
C GLU A 31 -10.49 -0.19 6.22
N CYS A 32 -11.53 -0.68 5.56
CA CYS A 32 -12.90 -0.16 5.70
C CYS A 32 -13.60 -0.74 6.94
N LYS A 33 -14.70 -0.10 7.35
CA LYS A 33 -15.49 -0.55 8.52
C LYS A 33 -16.06 -1.97 8.39
N ASP A 34 -16.22 -2.47 7.16
CA ASP A 34 -16.68 -3.82 6.84
C ASP A 34 -15.55 -4.85 6.73
N GLY A 35 -14.31 -4.45 7.03
CA GLY A 35 -13.13 -5.32 7.02
C GLY A 35 -12.48 -5.50 5.65
N ARG A 36 -13.00 -4.89 4.58
CA ARG A 36 -12.30 -4.87 3.28
C ARG A 36 -11.03 -4.04 3.37
N VAL A 37 -9.96 -4.52 2.73
CA VAL A 37 -8.68 -3.81 2.64
C VAL A 37 -8.43 -3.39 1.20
N PHE A 38 -8.16 -2.11 1.00
CA PHE A 38 -7.75 -1.54 -0.27
C PHE A 38 -6.28 -1.17 -0.22
N ARG A 39 -5.54 -1.61 -1.23
CA ARG A 39 -4.11 -1.32 -1.42
C ARG A 39 -3.95 -0.16 -2.41
N GLY A 40 -2.93 0.66 -2.20
CA GLY A 40 -2.57 1.75 -3.10
C GLY A 40 -1.06 1.97 -3.14
N CYS A 41 -0.57 2.52 -4.24
CA CYS A 41 0.83 2.90 -4.41
C CYS A 41 0.92 4.18 -5.25
N ASN A 42 2.09 4.83 -5.24
CA ASN A 42 2.33 5.96 -6.14
C ASN A 42 2.55 5.47 -7.58
N VAL A 43 2.12 6.31 -8.52
CA VAL A 43 2.25 6.12 -9.98
C VAL A 43 2.71 7.45 -10.55
N GLU A 44 3.77 7.43 -11.35
CA GLU A 44 4.35 8.61 -12.01
C GLU A 44 4.08 8.67 -13.51
#